data_AF-A0AAP6XBB6-F1
#
_entry.id   AF-A0AAP6XBB6-F1
#
_cell.length_a   1.000
_cell.length_b   1.000
_cell.length_c   1.000
_cell.angle_alpha   90.00
_cell.angle_beta   90.00
_cell.angle_gamma   90.00
#
_symmetry.space_group_name_H-M   'P 1'
#
loop_
_entity.id
_entity.type
_entity.pdbx_description
1 polymer ?
#
loop_
_entity_poly.entity_id
_entity_poly.type
_entity_poly.pdbx_seq_one_letter_code
_entity_poly.pdbx_strand_id
1 'polypeptide(L)'
;MKTLTIKLNQKYKSFPIGFVTNIDNNGIVVISGVNGSGKSQLMNIINGRRIINNESHDISREITIDTHTIKSDEIEYRSFKNSIKILP
;
A
#
# COMPACT_ATOMS: atom_id res chain seq x y z
N MET A 1 -7.14 9.66 -16.08
CA MET A 1 -6.40 9.89 -14.82
C MET A 1 -6.73 8.72 -13.92
N LYS A 2 -5.74 8.06 -13.33
CA LYS A 2 -6.00 6.89 -12.49
C LYS A 2 -5.86 7.25 -11.02
N THR A 3 -6.88 6.98 -10.22
CA THR A 3 -6.83 7.17 -8.77
C THR A 3 -6.76 5.81 -8.10
N LEU A 4 -5.73 5.62 -7.27
CA LEU A 4 -5.59 4.45 -6.42
C LEU A 4 -6.27 4.74 -5.07
N THR A 5 -7.34 4.04 -4.77
CA THR A 5 -8.04 4.14 -3.50
C THR A 5 -7.71 2.93 -2.65
N ILE A 6 -7.29 3.16 -1.41
CA ILE A 6 -7.00 2.11 -0.43
C ILE A 6 -7.95 2.29 0.74
N LYS A 7 -8.77 1.28 1.00
CA LYS A 7 -9.70 1.23 2.12
C LYS A 7 -9.30 0.12 3.08
N LEU A 8 -9.21 0.44 4.35
CA LEU A 8 -8.89 -0.51 5.40
C LEU A 8 -10.17 -1.10 6.00
N ASN A 9 -10.30 -2.43 5.98
CA ASN A 9 -11.53 -3.12 6.41
C ASN A 9 -11.44 -3.64 7.85
N GLN A 10 -10.36 -3.34 8.56
CA GLN A 10 -10.14 -3.73 9.96
C GLN A 10 -9.41 -2.63 10.72
N LYS A 11 -9.43 -2.65 12.06
CA LYS A 11 -8.53 -1.78 12.84
C LYS A 11 -7.07 -2.25 12.65
N TYR A 12 -6.16 -1.34 12.35
CA TYR A 12 -4.73 -1.65 12.27
C TYR A 12 -3.87 -0.56 12.93
N LYS A 13 -3.34 -0.87 14.12
CA LYS A 13 -2.53 0.07 14.92
C LYS A 13 -3.28 1.40 15.13
N SER A 14 -2.73 2.51 14.65
CA SER A 14 -3.34 3.85 14.74
C SER A 14 -4.37 4.12 13.64
N PHE A 15 -4.49 3.26 12.63
CA PHE A 15 -5.46 3.41 11.56
C PHE A 15 -6.80 2.81 11.99
N PRO A 16 -7.89 3.60 12.01
CA PRO A 16 -9.21 3.10 12.35
C PRO A 16 -9.76 2.21 11.23
N ILE A 17 -10.72 1.36 11.59
CA ILE A 17 -11.53 0.64 10.61
C ILE A 17 -12.23 1.66 9.68
N GLY A 18 -12.27 1.37 8.38
CA GLY A 18 -12.83 2.27 7.39
C GLY A 18 -11.92 3.43 7.01
N PHE A 19 -10.65 3.47 7.44
CA PHE A 19 -9.67 4.42 6.92
C PHE A 19 -9.59 4.32 5.39
N VAL A 20 -9.67 5.47 4.71
CA VAL A 20 -9.55 5.57 3.25
C VAL A 20 -8.44 6.57 2.92
N THR A 21 -7.60 6.22 1.94
CA THR A 21 -6.67 7.16 1.33
C THR A 21 -6.71 7.03 -0.19
N ASN A 22 -6.64 8.18 -0.85
CA ASN A 22 -6.64 8.28 -2.30
C ASN A 22 -5.26 8.77 -2.73
N ILE A 23 -4.70 8.11 -3.73
CA ILE A 23 -3.42 8.45 -4.33
C ILE A 23 -3.68 8.72 -5.81
N ASP A 24 -3.65 10.00 -6.18
CA ASP A 24 -3.79 10.42 -7.57
C ASP A 24 -2.47 10.17 -8.29
N ASN A 25 -2.50 9.37 -9.35
CA ASN A 25 -1.29 8.97 -10.05
C ASN A 25 -1.13 9.68 -11.40
N ASN A 26 -0.20 10.63 -11.45
CA ASN A 26 0.41 11.19 -12.67
C ASN A 26 1.93 10.91 -12.75
N GLY A 27 2.50 10.06 -11.89
CA GLY A 27 3.94 9.85 -11.80
C GLY A 27 4.39 9.04 -10.58
N ILE A 28 5.58 9.36 -10.06
CA ILE A 28 6.13 8.69 -8.88
C ILE A 28 5.53 9.31 -7.62
N VAL A 29 4.89 8.48 -6.79
CA VAL A 29 4.35 8.88 -5.49
C VAL A 29 5.39 8.58 -4.42
N VAL A 30 5.73 9.59 -3.61
CA VAL A 30 6.69 9.47 -2.51
C VAL A 30 5.95 9.60 -1.18
N ILE A 31 6.15 8.62 -0.30
CA ILE A 31 5.59 8.64 1.06
C ILE A 31 6.67 9.14 2.02
N SER A 32 6.56 10.39 2.46
CA SER A 32 7.50 11.04 3.39
C SER A 32 6.82 11.54 4.67
N GLY A 33 7.62 11.80 5.72
CA GLY A 33 7.12 12.28 7.01
C GLY A 33 8.04 11.94 8.18
N VAL A 34 7.76 12.48 9.38
CA VAL A 34 8.55 12.25 10.60
C VAL A 34 8.52 10.79 11.08
N ASN A 35 9.45 10.42 11.96
CA ASN A 35 9.41 9.11 12.61
C ASN A 35 8.10 8.93 13.39
N GLY A 36 7.51 7.74 13.30
CA GLY A 36 6.21 7.47 13.91
C GLY A 36 4.99 7.97 13.13
N SER A 37 5.15 8.68 12.00
CA SER A 37 4.03 9.22 11.21
C SER A 37 3.16 8.17 10.49
N GLY A 38 3.45 6.87 10.67
CA GLY A 38 2.67 5.79 10.09
C GLY A 38 3.10 5.31 8.70
N LYS A 39 4.19 5.82 8.09
CA LYS A 39 4.63 5.42 6.74
C LYS A 39 4.76 3.90 6.55
N SER A 40 5.51 3.22 7.42
CA SER A 40 5.66 1.77 7.36
C SER A 40 4.35 1.04 7.65
N GLN A 41 3.44 1.65 8.42
CA GLN A 41 2.12 1.06 8.67
C GLN A 41 1.24 1.18 7.44
N LEU A 42 1.25 2.33 6.76
CA LEU A 42 0.59 2.53 5.46
C LEU A 42 1.14 1.56 4.42
N MET A 43 2.45 1.33 4.37
CA MET A 43 3.03 0.32 3.48
C MET A 43 2.57 -1.10 3.81
N ASN A 44 2.45 -1.47 5.09
CA ASN A 44 1.88 -2.77 5.46
C ASN A 44 0.41 -2.89 5.01
N ILE A 45 -0.36 -1.81 5.16
CA ILE A 45 -1.72 -1.74 4.61
C ILE A 45 -1.65 -1.91 3.09
N ILE A 46 -0.79 -1.21 2.36
CA ILE A 46 -0.63 -1.33 0.89
C ILE A 46 -0.10 -2.72 0.45
N ASN A 47 0.57 -3.43 1.35
CA ASN A 47 1.03 -4.80 1.12
C ASN A 47 -0.02 -5.85 1.48
N GLY A 48 -1.04 -5.47 2.25
CA GLY A 48 -2.04 -6.40 2.79
C GLY A 48 -1.48 -7.38 3.81
N ARG A 49 -0.29 -7.12 4.35
CA ARG A 49 0.43 -8.04 5.22
C ARG A 49 1.19 -7.31 6.31
N ARG A 50 1.33 -7.94 7.47
CA ARG A 50 2.22 -7.55 8.56
C ARG A 50 3.02 -8.76 9.02
N ILE A 51 4.25 -8.51 9.47
CA ILE A 51 5.09 -9.53 10.09
C ILE A 51 5.02 -9.35 11.60
N ILE A 52 4.67 -10.41 12.32
CA ILE A 52 4.70 -10.47 13.79
C ILE A 52 5.40 -11.78 14.15
N ASN A 53 6.46 -11.72 14.96
CA ASN A 53 7.22 -12.92 15.38
C ASN A 53 7.66 -13.81 14.20
N ASN A 54 8.11 -13.21 13.09
CA ASN A 54 8.43 -13.87 11.82
C ASN A 54 7.26 -14.58 11.10
N GLU A 55 6.03 -14.43 11.59
CA GLU A 55 4.83 -14.91 10.93
C GLU A 55 4.13 -13.80 10.14
N SER A 56 3.67 -14.14 8.94
CA SER A 56 2.90 -13.22 8.10
C SER A 56 1.42 -13.30 8.48
N HIS A 57 0.84 -12.17 8.85
CA HIS A 57 -0.59 -12.03 9.06
C HIS A 57 -1.20 -11.09 8.03
N ASP A 58 -2.37 -11.46 7.54
CA ASP A 58 -3.09 -10.65 6.56
C ASP A 58 -3.69 -9.38 7.20
N ILE A 59 -3.71 -8.32 6.40
CA ILE A 59 -4.42 -7.08 6.69
C ILE A 59 -5.58 -6.97 5.72
N SER A 60 -6.81 -7.11 6.24
CA SER A 60 -8.02 -6.95 5.43
C SER A 60 -8.17 -5.53 4.92
N ARG A 61 -8.23 -5.40 3.60
CA ARG A 61 -8.26 -4.13 2.87
C ARG A 61 -8.88 -4.32 1.50
N GLU A 62 -9.25 -3.22 0.89
CA GLU A 62 -9.69 -3.13 -0.48
C GLU A 62 -8.82 -2.11 -1.20
N ILE A 63 -8.33 -2.47 -2.38
CA ILE A 63 -7.67 -1.53 -3.30
C ILE A 63 -8.54 -1.41 -4.53
N THR A 64 -8.82 -0.19 -4.96
CA THR A 64 -9.39 0.07 -6.27
C THR A 64 -8.49 0.98 -7.09
N ILE A 65 -8.40 0.72 -8.39
CA ILE A 65 -7.88 1.67 -9.37
C ILE A 65 -9.06 2.16 -10.19
N ASP A 66 -9.39 3.43 -10.04
CA ASP A 66 -10.63 4.04 -10.52
C ASP A 66 -11.85 3.31 -9.95
N THR A 67 -12.49 2.45 -10.76
CA THR A 67 -13.68 1.66 -10.39
C THR A 67 -13.40 0.17 -10.27
N HIS A 68 -12.15 -0.28 -10.50
CA HIS A 68 -11.81 -1.70 -10.54
C HIS A 68 -11.09 -2.11 -9.26
N THR A 69 -11.67 -3.08 -8.54
CA THR A 69 -11.02 -3.71 -7.39
C THR A 69 -9.84 -4.57 -7.87
N ILE A 70 -8.66 -4.33 -7.28
CA ILE A 70 -7.44 -5.06 -7.56
C ILE A 70 -7.24 -6.12 -6.48
N LYS A 71 -7.03 -7.37 -6.89
CA LYS A 71 -6.70 -8.46 -5.98
C LYS A 71 -5.22 -8.44 -5.60
N SER A 72 -4.89 -9.06 -4.48
CA SER A 72 -3.51 -9.01 -3.96
C SER A 72 -2.49 -9.73 -4.84
N ASP A 73 -2.91 -10.75 -5.60
CA ASP A 73 -2.10 -11.50 -6.57
C ASP A 73 -1.85 -10.71 -7.87
N GLU A 74 -2.62 -9.65 -8.11
CA GLU A 74 -2.44 -8.73 -9.24
C GLU A 74 -1.47 -7.59 -8.91
N ILE A 75 -0.96 -7.52 -7.68
CA ILE A 75 -0.03 -6.48 -7.22
C ILE A 75 1.38 -7.03 -7.17
N GLU A 76 2.26 -6.40 -7.95
CA GLU A 76 3.66 -6.74 -7.95
C GLU A 76 4.48 -5.81 -7.05
N TYR A 77 5.20 -6.40 -6.08
CA TYR A 77 6.08 -5.66 -5.17
C TYR A 77 7.52 -5.72 -5.66
N ARG A 78 8.05 -4.59 -6.15
CA ARG A 78 9.44 -4.47 -6.61
C ARG A 78 10.18 -3.38 -5.84
N SER A 79 11.46 -3.65 -5.56
CA SER A 79 12.37 -2.59 -5.11
C SER A 79 12.68 -1.65 -6.27
N PHE A 80 13.01 -0.39 -5.97
CA PHE A 80 13.43 0.56 -7.01
C PHE A 80 14.59 0.02 -7.86
N LYS A 81 15.56 -0.66 -7.23
CA LYS A 81 16.68 -1.31 -7.92
C LYS A 81 16.23 -2.30 -8.98
N ASN A 82 15.15 -3.05 -8.73
CA ASN A 82 14.60 -4.02 -9.69
C ASN A 82 13.82 -3.36 -10.84
N SER A 83 13.53 -2.06 -10.73
CA SER A 83 12.79 -1.29 -11.72
C SER A 83 13.70 -0.48 -12.66
N ILE A 84 15.00 -0.37 -12.36
CA ILE A 84 15.96 0.28 -13.23
C ILE A 84 16.42 -0.74 -14.30
N LYS A 85 15.88 -0.62 -15.52
CA LYS A 85 16.56 -1.16 -16.69
C LYS A 85 17.69 -0.19 -17.05
N ILE A 86 18.94 -0.53 -16.72
CA ILE A 86 20.08 0.13 -17.34
C ILE A 86 20.09 -0.38 -18.78
N LEU A 87 19.58 0.43 -19.71
CA LEU A 87 19.75 0.18 -21.13
C LEU A 87 21.24 0.41 -21.46
N PRO A 88 21.90 -0.51 -22.19
CA PRO A 88 23.29 -0.33 -22.62
C PRO A 88 23.44 0.86 -23.57
#